data_AF-A0AA45RN63-F1
#
_entry.id   AF-A0AA45RN63-F1
#
_cell.length_a   1.000
_cell.length_b   1.000
_cell.length_c   1.000
_cell.angle_alpha   90.00
_cell.angle_beta   90.00
_cell.angle_gamma   90.00
#
_symmetry.space_group_name_H-M   'P 1'
#
loop_
_entity.id
_entity.type
_entity.pdbx_description
1 polymer ?
#
loop_
_entity_poly.entity_id
_entity_poly.type
_entity_poly.pdbx_seq_one_letter_code
_entity_poly.pdbx_strand_id
1 'polypeptide(L)' 'MIKRTLGASGLEVSAVGLGCMGLSFAYGPAPDKQDAIKLV' A
#
# COMPACT_ATOMS: atom_id res chain seq x y z
N MET A 1 -13.24 -9.37 -0.54
CA MET A 1 -12.58 -8.08 -0.27
C MET A 1 -13.60 -6.97 -0.48
N ILE A 2 -13.79 -6.08 0.49
CA ILE A 2 -14.76 -4.97 0.40
C ILE A 2 -14.13 -3.85 -0.43
N LYS A 3 -14.90 -3.23 -1.34
CA LYS A 3 -14.48 -2.10 -2.18
C LYS A 3 -15.24 -0.83 -1.82
N ARG A 4 -14.68 0.33 -2.17
CA ARG A 4 -15.27 1.67 -2.01
C ARG A 4 -14.94 2.54 -3.23
N THR A 5 -15.82 3.46 -3.59
CA THR A 5 -15.53 4.49 -4.58
C THR A 5 -14.74 5.64 -3.93
N LEU A 6 -13.59 5.98 -4.50
CA LEU A 6 -12.72 7.07 -4.07
C LEU A 6 -12.98 8.31 -4.94
N GLY A 7 -13.48 9.37 -4.32
CA GLY A 7 -13.77 10.64 -5.00
C GLY A 7 -14.96 10.57 -5.96
N ALA A 8 -15.11 11.59 -6.80
CA ALA A 8 -16.23 11.73 -7.74
C ALA A 8 -15.92 11.16 -9.14
N SER A 9 -14.70 10.70 -9.40
CA SER A 9 -14.29 10.12 -10.69
C SER A 9 -14.69 8.66 -10.87
N GLY A 10 -15.32 8.04 -9.87
CA GLY A 10 -15.78 6.65 -9.94
C GLY A 10 -14.68 5.61 -9.73
N LEU A 11 -13.50 6.00 -9.22
CA LEU A 11 -12.41 5.06 -8.96
C LEU A 11 -12.76 4.08 -7.84
N GLU A 12 -12.82 2.79 -8.12
CA GLU A 12 -13.02 1.76 -7.08
C GLU A 12 -11.70 1.31 -6.45
N VAL A 13 -11.60 1.34 -5.13
CA VAL A 13 -10.44 0.91 -4.35
C VAL A 13 -10.82 -0.09 -3.28
N SER A 14 -9.86 -0.84 -2.75
CA SER A 14 -10.06 -1.67 -1.57
C SER A 14 -10.42 -0.81 -0.35
N ALA A 15 -11.30 -1.33 0.51
CA ALA A 15 -11.67 -0.65 1.76
C ALA A 15 -10.50 -0.47 2.74
N VAL A 16 -9.42 -1.24 2.54
CA VAL A 16 -8.15 -1.13 3.27
C VAL A 16 -7.03 -0.92 2.25
N GLY A 17 -6.20 0.09 2.46
CA GLY A 17 -5.04 0.39 1.61
C GLY A 17 -3.73 -0.11 2.24
N LEU A 18 -2.70 -0.30 1.40
CA LEU A 18 -1.33 -0.62 1.83
C LEU A 18 -0.47 0.64 1.77
N GLY A 19 0.01 1.11 2.92
CA GLY A 19 0.94 2.23 3.00
C GLY A 19 2.39 1.78 2.91
N CYS A 20 3.08 2.07 1.81
CA CYS A 20 4.46 1.59 1.59
C CYS A 20 5.57 2.50 2.15
N MET A 21 5.26 3.72 2.60
CA MET A 21 6.26 4.69 3.09
C MET A 21 7.14 4.12 4.22
N GLY A 22 6.54 3.32 5.11
CA GLY A 22 7.26 2.76 6.25
C GLY A 22 8.38 1.78 5.86
N LEU A 23 8.28 1.15 4.68
CA LEU A 23 9.27 0.20 4.19
C LEU A 23 10.64 0.87 3.95
N SER A 24 10.68 2.16 3.63
CA SER A 24 11.94 2.85 3.33
C SER A 24 12.34 3.92 4.35
N PHE A 25 11.39 4.43 5.14
CA PHE A 25 11.61 5.66 5.89
C PHE A 25 11.37 5.58 7.41
N ALA A 26 10.62 4.59 7.92
CA ALA A 26 10.13 4.63 9.30
C ALA A 26 10.51 3.43 10.19
N TYR A 27 10.80 2.26 9.61
CA TYR A 27 10.94 1.02 10.39
C TYR A 27 12.37 0.50 10.54
N GLY A 28 13.36 1.38 10.34
CA GLY A 28 14.78 1.03 10.38
C GLY A 28 15.37 0.88 8.97
N PRO A 29 16.44 0.09 8.79
CA PRO A 29 17.01 -0.16 7.48
C PRO A 29 15.94 -0.67 6.51
N ALA A 30 15.90 -0.09 5.31
CA ALA A 30 14.99 -0.55 4.29
C ALA A 30 15.24 -2.06 4.00
N PRO A 31 14.19 -2.89 3.89
CA PRO A 31 14.35 -4.29 3.53
C PRO A 31 14.91 -4.40 2.10
N ASP A 32 15.41 -5.59 1.75
CA ASP A 32 15.76 -5.86 0.36
C ASP A 32 14.54 -5.62 -0.55
N LYS A 33 14.81 -5.10 -1.75
CA LYS A 33 13.76 -4.75 -2.71
C LYS A 33 12.85 -5.94 -3.01
N GLN A 34 13.39 -7.16 -3.10
CA GLN A 34 12.59 -8.34 -3.40
C GLN A 34 11.66 -8.70 -2.25
N ASP A 35 12.08 -8.47 -1.01
CA ASP A 35 11.24 -8.72 0.15
C ASP A 35 10.14 -7.66 0.29
N ALA A 36 10.43 -6.40 -0.06
CA ALA A 36 9.41 -5.35 -0.15
C ALA A 36 8.35 -5.66 -1.21
N ILE A 37 8.75 -6.20 -2.37
CA ILE A 37 7.82 -6.54 -3.47
C ILE A 37 6.86 -7.66 -3.07
N LYS A 38 7.31 -8.67 -2.31
CA LYS A 38 6.45 -9.79 -1.88
C LYS A 38 5.26 -9.38 -1.00
N LEU A 39 5.28 -8.17 -0.44
CA LEU A 39 4.24 -7.65 0.45
C LEU A 39 3.10 -6.92 -0.30
N VAL A 40 3.24 -6.71 -1.62
CA VAL A 40 2.31 -5.96 -2.49
C VAL A 40 1.57 -6.92 -3.41
#